data_AF-A0A9P6DM76-F1
#
_entry.id   AF-A0A9P6DM76-F1
#
_cell.length_a   1.000
_cell.length_b   1.000
_cell.length_c   1.000
_cell.angle_alpha   90.00
_cell.angle_beta   90.00
_cell.angle_gamma   90.00
#
_symmetry.space_group_name_H-M   'P 1'
#
loop_
_entity.id
_entity.type
_entity.pdbx_description
1 polymer ?
#
loop_
_entity_poly.entity_id
_entity_poly.type
_entity_poly.pdbx_seq_one_letter_code
_entity_poly.pdbx_strand_id
1 'polypeptide(L)'
;QQVSIISGYSQRTIQWISAKFSATGNITQPSLIPRGRPRNFGANEELHLQHAVDAHCSTYLDELCTGMMDALGSHASTTSIWHILRDGGYSMKRVCVHF
;
A
#
# COMPACT_ATOMS: atom_id res chain seq x y z
N GLN A 1 -17.87 36.55 -5.71
CA GLN A 1 -18.81 36.12 -4.65
C GLN A 1 -19.86 35.11 -5.14
N GLN A 2 -20.36 35.20 -6.38
CA GLN A 2 -21.40 34.29 -6.88
C GLN A 2 -20.96 32.81 -7.00
N VAL A 3 -19.69 32.54 -7.32
CA VAL A 3 -19.19 31.16 -7.55
C VAL A 3 -19.23 30.29 -6.28
N SER A 4 -18.98 30.85 -5.10
CA SER A 4 -19.04 30.07 -3.84
C SER A 4 -20.45 29.65 -3.46
N ILE A 5 -21.45 30.48 -3.78
CA ILE A 5 -22.86 30.20 -3.50
C ILE A 5 -23.37 29.10 -4.43
N ILE A 6 -22.96 29.12 -5.71
CA ILE A 6 -23.41 28.15 -6.72
C ILE A 6 -22.70 26.79 -6.55
N SER A 7 -21.40 26.81 -6.25
CA SER A 7 -20.59 25.59 -6.21
C SER A 7 -20.51 24.92 -4.83
N GLY A 8 -20.93 25.61 -3.77
CA GLY A 8 -20.83 25.13 -2.39
C GLY A 8 -19.41 25.07 -1.82
N TYR A 9 -18.39 25.45 -2.61
CA TYR A 9 -16.99 25.48 -2.15
C TYR A 9 -16.63 26.79 -1.46
N SER A 10 -15.72 26.69 -0.49
CA SER A 10 -15.18 27.87 0.20
C SER A 10 -14.51 28.84 -0.77
N GLN A 11 -14.54 30.15 -0.48
CA GLN A 11 -13.85 31.13 -1.32
C GLN A 11 -12.35 30.86 -1.46
N ARG A 12 -11.72 30.31 -0.42
CA ARG A 12 -10.31 29.95 -0.44
C ARG A 12 -10.01 28.86 -1.47
N THR A 13 -10.88 27.85 -1.55
CA THR A 13 -10.79 26.77 -2.55
C THR A 13 -10.93 27.33 -3.96
N ILE A 14 -11.89 28.23 -4.18
CA ILE A 14 -12.12 28.85 -5.48
C ILE A 14 -10.93 29.70 -5.90
N GLN A 15 -10.39 30.53 -5.00
CA GLN A 15 -9.20 31.33 -5.27
C GLN A 15 -7.99 30.45 -5.61
N TRP A 16 -7.80 29.33 -4.91
CA TRP A 16 -6.72 28.40 -5.20
C TRP A 16 -6.88 27.74 -6.58
N ILE A 17 -8.09 27.28 -6.92
CA ILE A 17 -8.38 26.68 -8.24
C ILE A 17 -8.17 27.71 -9.35
N SER A 18 -8.69 28.93 -9.19
CA SER A 18 -8.54 30.01 -10.16
C SER A 18 -7.07 30.39 -10.34
N ALA A 19 -6.31 30.56 -9.26
CA ALA A 19 -4.89 30.87 -9.33
C ALA A 19 -4.09 29.75 -10.02
N LYS A 20 -4.40 28.49 -9.71
CA LYS A 20 -3.77 27.34 -10.35
C LYS A 20 -4.09 27.30 -11.84
N PHE A 21 -5.35 27.47 -12.23
CA PHE A 21 -5.75 27.51 -13.63
C PHE A 21 -5.09 28.65 -14.42
N SER A 22 -5.02 29.86 -13.83
CA SER A 22 -4.32 30.98 -14.46
C SER A 22 -2.84 30.72 -14.66
N ALA A 23 -2.21 29.92 -13.80
CA ALA A 23 -0.79 29.59 -13.89
C ALA A 23 -0.49 28.42 -14.85
N THR A 24 -1.32 27.37 -14.86
CA THR A 24 -1.03 26.12 -15.59
C THR A 24 -1.91 25.87 -16.81
N GLY A 25 -2.99 26.64 -16.99
CA GLY A 25 -4.00 26.40 -18.02
C GLY A 25 -4.79 25.09 -17.83
N ASN A 26 -4.51 24.33 -16.77
CA ASN A 26 -5.07 23.01 -16.55
C ASN A 26 -5.28 22.73 -15.06
N ILE A 27 -6.51 22.38 -14.69
CA ILE A 27 -6.87 21.92 -13.34
C ILE A 27 -6.95 20.39 -13.41
N THR A 28 -5.80 19.73 -13.43
CA THR A 28 -5.75 18.30 -13.14
C THR A 28 -5.88 18.09 -11.63
N GLN A 29 -6.77 17.17 -11.26
CA GLN A 29 -6.87 16.68 -9.90
C GLN A 29 -5.49 16.13 -9.52
N PRO A 30 -4.89 16.56 -8.38
CA PRO A 30 -3.61 16.03 -7.98
C PRO A 30 -3.78 14.51 -7.83
N SER A 31 -2.92 13.75 -8.51
CA SER A 31 -2.83 12.32 -8.26
C SER A 31 -2.63 12.14 -6.75
N LEU A 32 -3.34 11.19 -6.16
CA LEU A 32 -3.13 10.81 -4.77
C LEU A 32 -1.69 10.30 -4.67
N ILE A 33 -0.76 11.18 -4.33
CA ILE A 33 0.63 10.81 -4.07
C ILE A 33 0.55 9.89 -2.84
N PRO A 34 0.91 8.60 -2.95
CA PRO A 34 0.90 7.71 -1.81
C PRO A 34 1.85 8.30 -0.76
N ARG A 35 1.26 8.83 0.32
CA ARG A 35 2.03 9.28 1.49
C ARG A 35 2.45 8.03 2.26
N GLY A 36 3.59 7.48 1.88
CA GLY A 36 4.23 6.37 2.55
C GLY A 36 5.69 6.27 2.11
N ARG A 37 6.59 5.95 3.03
CA ARG A 37 7.95 5.53 2.67
C ARG A 37 7.82 4.34 1.70
N PRO A 38 8.56 4.30 0.59
CA PRO A 38 8.55 3.12 -0.28
C PRO A 38 8.85 1.89 0.59
N ARG A 39 8.00 0.86 0.45
CA ARG A 39 8.15 -0.38 1.21
C ARG A 39 9.53 -0.95 0.91
N ASN A 40 10.20 -1.45 1.94
CA ASN A 40 11.52 -2.06 1.82
C ASN A 40 11.50 -3.40 1.04
N PHE A 41 10.36 -3.78 0.43
CA PHE A 41 10.21 -5.00 -0.34
C PHE A 41 10.16 -4.68 -1.82
N GLY A 42 11.09 -5.26 -2.58
CA GLY A 42 11.08 -5.28 -4.02
C GLY A 42 10.17 -6.37 -4.58
N ALA A 43 9.84 -6.26 -5.86
CA ALA A 43 8.95 -7.19 -6.55
C ALA A 43 9.40 -8.67 -6.47
N ASN A 44 10.72 -8.93 -6.37
CA ASN A 44 11.26 -10.29 -6.24
C ASN A 44 10.92 -10.94 -4.89
N GLU A 45 10.92 -10.14 -3.82
CA GLU A 45 10.59 -10.63 -2.47
C GLU A 45 9.10 -10.91 -2.34
N GLU A 46 8.26 -10.07 -2.95
CA GLU A 46 6.81 -10.29 -3.03
C GLU A 46 6.47 -11.57 -3.81
N LEU A 47 7.10 -11.77 -4.98
CA LEU A 47 6.92 -12.99 -5.77
C LEU A 47 7.37 -14.24 -5.00
N HIS A 48 8.51 -14.18 -4.32
CA HIS A 48 9.01 -15.30 -3.54
C HIS A 48 8.05 -15.67 -2.40
N LEU A 49 7.51 -14.67 -1.70
CA LEU A 49 6.50 -14.87 -0.65
C LEU A 49 5.23 -15.52 -1.17
N GLN A 50 4.73 -15.06 -2.31
CA GLN A 50 3.53 -15.63 -2.94
C GLN A 50 3.76 -17.09 -3.32
N HIS A 51 4.89 -17.40 -3.97
CA HIS A 51 5.26 -18.78 -4.33
C HIS A 51 5.42 -19.68 -3.10
N ALA A 52 6.02 -19.19 -2.02
CA ALA A 52 6.20 -19.97 -0.80
C ALA A 52 4.85 -20.32 -0.13
N VAL A 53 3.90 -19.38 -0.16
CA VAL A 53 2.55 -19.58 0.39
C VAL A 53 1.70 -20.48 -0.50
N ASP A 54 1.81 -20.34 -1.83
CA ASP A 54 1.09 -21.18 -2.79
C ASP A 54 1.58 -22.63 -2.79
N ALA A 55 2.89 -22.86 -2.65
CA ALA A 55 3.47 -24.19 -2.53
C ALA A 55 3.07 -24.87 -1.20
N HIS A 56 2.96 -24.08 -0.13
CA HIS A 56 2.72 -24.56 1.22
C HIS A 56 1.72 -23.65 1.95
N CYS A 57 0.42 -23.89 1.71
CA CYS A 57 -0.69 -23.12 2.28
C CYS A 57 -0.83 -23.23 3.83
N SER A 58 0.06 -23.98 4.48
CA SER A 58 0.15 -24.17 5.94
C SER A 58 1.37 -23.53 6.59
N THR A 59 2.24 -22.87 5.82
CA THR A 59 3.47 -22.25 6.34
C THR A 59 3.15 -21.09 7.27
N TYR A 60 3.79 -21.07 8.44
CA TYR A 60 3.63 -20.01 9.42
C TYR A 60 4.37 -18.73 9.00
N LEU A 61 3.94 -17.57 9.48
CA LEU A 61 4.59 -16.29 9.17
C LEU A 61 6.06 -16.25 9.62
N ASP A 62 6.39 -16.91 10.75
CA ASP A 62 7.76 -17.00 11.25
C ASP A 62 8.64 -17.85 10.32
N GLU A 63 8.11 -18.94 9.77
CA GLU A 63 8.79 -19.78 8.79
C GLU A 63 9.03 -19.04 7.47
N LEU A 64 8.08 -18.20 7.06
CA LEU A 64 8.26 -17.30 5.91
C LEU A 64 9.34 -16.25 6.18
N CYS A 65 9.40 -15.68 7.39
CA CYS A 65 10.49 -14.76 7.76
C CYS A 65 11.86 -15.44 7.65
N THR A 66 12.00 -16.64 8.20
CA THR A 66 13.24 -17.42 8.12
C THR A 66 13.57 -17.78 6.67
N GLY A 67 12.59 -18.26 5.89
CA GLY A 67 12.78 -18.59 4.48
C GLY A 67 13.19 -17.39 3.62
N MET A 68 12.64 -16.21 3.88
CA MET A 68 13.07 -14.98 3.20
C MET A 68 14.49 -14.56 3.57
N MET A 69 14.86 -14.71 4.84
CA MET A 69 16.21 -14.42 5.31
C MET A 69 17.22 -15.38 4.65
N ASP A 70 16.89 -16.68 4.60
CA ASP A 70 17.78 -17.70 4.03
C ASP A 70 17.88 -17.61 2.51
N ALA A 71 16.79 -17.29 1.81
CA ALA A 71 16.76 -17.24 0.34
C ALA A 71 17.25 -15.91 -0.25
N LEU A 72 16.95 -14.78 0.41
CA LEU A 72 17.17 -13.43 -0.14
C LEU A 72 18.05 -12.55 0.76
N GLY A 73 18.43 -13.00 1.95
CA GLY A 73 19.20 -12.19 2.92
C GLY A 73 18.41 -11.01 3.49
N SER A 74 17.09 -10.99 3.30
CA SER A 74 16.24 -9.85 3.65
C SER A 74 15.58 -10.05 5.00
N HIS A 75 15.79 -9.10 5.92
CA HIS A 75 15.15 -9.11 7.23
C HIS A 75 13.75 -8.52 7.15
N ALA A 76 12.77 -9.41 7.06
CA ALA A 76 11.36 -9.10 7.09
C ALA A 76 10.80 -9.30 8.51
N SER A 77 10.01 -8.33 9.01
CA SER A 77 9.18 -8.59 10.20
C SER A 77 7.90 -9.33 9.79
N THR A 78 7.37 -10.17 10.68
CA THR A 78 6.11 -10.90 10.47
C THR A 78 4.95 -9.98 10.09
N THR A 79 4.89 -8.79 10.70
CA THR A 79 3.92 -7.74 10.35
C THR A 79 4.09 -7.27 8.91
N SER A 80 5.32 -7.11 8.43
CA SER A 80 5.60 -6.67 7.05
C SER A 80 5.19 -7.74 6.03
N ILE A 81 5.55 -9.00 6.29
CA ILE A 81 5.13 -10.15 5.47
C ILE A 81 3.60 -10.24 5.44
N TRP A 82 2.95 -10.13 6.59
CA TRP A 82 1.50 -10.15 6.66
C TRP A 82 0.85 -9.04 5.85
N HIS A 83 1.37 -7.81 5.92
CA HIS A 83 0.86 -6.71 5.10
C HIS A 83 1.01 -6.96 3.60
N ILE A 84 2.12 -7.55 3.16
CA ILE A 84 2.36 -7.90 1.75
C ILE A 84 1.39 -8.99 1.30
N LEU A 85 1.24 -10.05 2.08
CA LEU A 85 0.32 -11.14 1.78
C LEU A 85 -1.13 -10.64 1.76
N ARG A 86 -1.52 -9.80 2.73
CA ARG A 86 -2.86 -9.22 2.75
C ARG A 86 -3.13 -8.35 1.53
N ASP A 87 -2.17 -7.55 1.11
CA ASP A 87 -2.30 -6.71 -0.09
C ASP A 87 -2.32 -7.56 -1.38
N GLY A 88 -1.67 -8.73 -1.37
CA GLY A 88 -1.77 -9.76 -2.40
C GLY A 88 -3.06 -10.58 -2.39
N GLY A 89 -4.01 -10.28 -1.49
CA GLY A 89 -5.31 -10.94 -1.40
C GLY A 89 -5.37 -12.19 -0.52
N TYR A 90 -4.29 -12.51 0.20
CA TYR A 90 -4.25 -13.64 1.12
C TYR A 90 -4.99 -13.31 2.42
N SER A 91 -5.74 -14.28 2.94
CA SER A 91 -6.43 -14.16 4.23
C SER A 91 -5.71 -15.00 5.28
N MET A 92 -5.70 -14.53 6.54
CA MET A 92 -5.07 -15.23 7.64
C MET A 92 -5.93 -16.47 7.90
N LYS A 93 -5.49 -17.63 7.43
CA LYS A 93 -6.14 -18.88 7.78
C LYS A 93 -6.02 -19.02 9.30
N ARG A 94 -7.15 -19.07 10.02
CA ARG A 94 -7.19 -19.21 11.48
C ARG A 94 -6.27 -20.35 11.88
N VAL A 95 -5.20 -20.03 12.60
CA VAL A 95 -4.31 -21.03 13.19
C VAL A 95 -5.12 -21.81 14.21
N CYS A 96 -5.28 -23.12 13.99
CA CYS A 96 -5.71 -24.03 15.05
C CYS A 96 -4.65 -23.98 16.14
N VAL A 97 -5.01 -23.38 17.29
CA VAL A 97 -4.26 -23.58 18.53
C VAL A 97 -4.62 -24.99 18.99
N HIS A 98 -3.78 -25.97 18.70
CA HIS A 98 -3.89 -27.27 19.35
C HIS A 98 -3.41 -27.08 20.80
N PHE A 99 -4.37 -27.17 21.74
CA PHE A 99 -4.09 -27.34 23.17
C PHE A 99 -3.59 -28.77 23.44
#